data_AF-A0A3N5N0E4-F1
#
_entry.id   AF-A0A3N5N0E4-F1
#
_cell.length_a   1.000
_cell.length_b   1.000
_cell.length_c   1.000
_cell.angle_alpha   90.00
_cell.angle_beta   90.00
_cell.angle_gamma   90.00
#
_symmetry.space_group_name_H-M   'P 1'
#
loop_
_entity.id
_entity.type
_entity.pdbx_description
1 polymer ?
#
loop_
_entity_poly.entity_id
_entity_poly.type
_entity_poly.pdbx_seq_one_letter_code
_entity_poly.pdbx_strand_id
1 'polypeptide(L)' 'MARKSKQIEESSSGDPPELAISPEKVCFVIIKTREFDAKDIVTEPNTASNPSDDKTISVLEDHSDDPVAQELT' A
#
# COMPACT_ATOMS: atom_id res chain seq x y z
N MET A 1 -50.99 -6.09 26.86
CA MET A 1 -49.55 -6.40 26.90
C MET A 1 -48.93 -5.93 25.59
N ALA A 2 -48.31 -4.75 25.62
CA ALA A 2 -47.72 -4.13 24.43
C ALA A 2 -46.33 -4.74 24.18
N ARG A 3 -46.13 -5.35 23.01
CA ARG A 3 -44.78 -5.69 22.53
C ARG A 3 -44.18 -4.39 21.97
N LYS A 4 -43.23 -3.81 22.70
CA LYS A 4 -42.46 -2.65 22.26
C LYS A 4 -41.47 -3.14 21.19
N SER A 5 -41.78 -2.86 19.93
CA SER A 5 -40.86 -3.09 18.81
C SER A 5 -39.59 -2.28 19.04
N LYS A 6 -38.47 -2.98 19.21
CA LYS A 6 -37.13 -2.39 19.26
C LYS A 6 -36.84 -1.90 17.84
N GLN A 7 -36.91 -0.59 17.61
CA GLN A 7 -36.34 -0.01 16.40
C GLN A 7 -34.83 -0.19 16.49
N ILE A 8 -34.29 -0.93 15.52
CA ILE A 8 -32.88 -0.93 15.17
C ILE A 8 -32.74 0.35 14.35
N GLU A 9 -32.11 1.37 14.94
CA GLU A 9 -31.68 2.54 14.19
C GLU A 9 -30.52 2.11 13.30
N GLU A 10 -30.84 1.66 12.08
CA GLU A 10 -29.91 1.77 10.96
C GLU A 10 -29.74 3.27 10.67
N SER A 11 -28.70 3.87 11.25
CA SER A 11 -28.20 5.16 10.82
C SER A 11 -27.50 4.99 9.46
N SER A 12 -28.27 4.68 8.42
CA SER A 12 -27.83 4.78 7.03
C SER A 12 -28.13 6.19 6.52
N SER A 13 -27.54 7.20 7.17
CA SER A 13 -27.32 8.49 6.52
C SER A 13 -26.27 8.24 5.43
N GLY A 14 -26.72 8.21 4.18
CA GLY A 14 -25.95 7.82 2.99
C GLY A 14 -24.86 8.82 2.58
N ASP A 15 -24.15 9.39 3.56
CA ASP A 15 -22.97 10.20 3.34
C ASP A 15 -21.74 9.39 3.79
N PRO A 16 -20.69 9.30 2.94
CA PRO A 16 -19.47 8.61 3.31
C PRO A 16 -18.88 9.26 4.57
N PRO A 17 -18.29 8.45 5.48
CA PRO A 17 -17.67 8.99 6.69
C PRO A 17 -16.63 10.03 6.30
N GLU A 18 -16.60 11.15 7.03
CA GLU A 18 -15.62 12.21 6.80
C GLU A 18 -14.22 11.67 7.13
N LEU A 19 -13.41 11.48 6.10
CA LEU A 19 -12.06 10.97 6.22
C LEU A 19 -11.09 12.13 6.43
N ALA A 20 -10.21 12.01 7.41
CA ALA A 20 -9.11 12.97 7.62
C ALA A 20 -8.05 12.95 6.49
N ILE A 21 -8.16 12.00 5.57
CA ILE A 21 -7.28 11.77 4.44
C ILE A 21 -8.11 11.69 3.17
N SER A 22 -7.63 12.27 2.07
CA SER A 22 -8.35 12.20 0.82
C SER A 22 -8.32 10.76 0.26
N PRO A 23 -9.39 10.31 -0.42
CA PRO A 23 -9.42 9.00 -1.05
C PRO A 23 -8.27 8.78 -2.05
N GLU A 24 -7.83 9.81 -2.76
CA GLU A 24 -6.70 9.72 -3.71
C GLU A 24 -5.40 9.37 -2.99
N LYS A 25 -5.17 9.95 -1.80
CA LYS A 25 -3.98 9.64 -1.00
C LYS A 25 -4.02 8.22 -0.46
N VAL A 26 -5.21 7.70 -0.13
CA VAL A 26 -5.39 6.28 0.23
C VAL A 26 -5.06 5.38 -0.97
N CYS A 27 -5.60 5.67 -2.16
CA CYS A 27 -5.28 4.93 -3.38
C CYS A 27 -3.78 4.94 -3.69
N PHE A 28 -3.13 6.10 -3.55
CA PHE A 28 -1.69 6.24 -3.73
C PHE A 28 -0.90 5.34 -2.78
N VAL A 29 -1.20 5.38 -1.48
CA VAL A 29 -0.55 4.53 -0.47
C VAL A 29 -0.76 3.05 -0.76
N ILE A 30 -1.97 2.64 -1.17
CA ILE A 30 -2.25 1.24 -1.54
C ILE A 30 -1.38 0.80 -2.70
N ILE A 31 -1.24 1.63 -3.75
CA ILE A 31 -0.40 1.32 -4.91
C ILE A 31 1.06 1.18 -4.46
N LYS A 32 1.57 2.15 -3.70
CA LYS A 32 2.96 2.14 -3.20
C LYS A 32 3.25 0.95 -2.31
N THR A 33 2.30 0.57 -1.45
CA THR A 33 2.44 -0.61 -0.59
C THR A 33 2.53 -1.89 -1.42
N ARG A 34 1.76 -2.00 -2.50
CA ARG A 34 1.85 -3.16 -3.42
C ARG A 34 3.17 -3.18 -4.21
N GLU A 35 3.66 -2.02 -4.63
CA GLU A 35 4.99 -1.90 -5.26
C GLU A 35 6.10 -2.32 -4.31
N PHE A 36 5.98 -1.99 -3.03
CA PHE A 36 6.93 -2.40 -1.99
C PHE A 36 6.86 -3.91 -1.70
N ASP A 37 5.65 -4.45 -1.52
CA ASP A 37 5.42 -5.88 -1.23
C ASP A 37 5.89 -6.81 -2.36
N ALA A 38 5.96 -6.31 -3.60
CA ALA A 38 6.46 -7.05 -4.74
C ALA A 38 7.99 -7.19 -4.77
N LYS A 39 8.73 -6.45 -3.92
CA LYS A 39 10.19 -6.46 -3.90
C LYS A 39 10.74 -7.63 -3.09
N ASP A 40 11.89 -8.11 -3.51
CA ASP A 40 12.65 -9.15 -2.82
C ASP A 40 13.75 -8.54 -1.93
N ILE A 41 14.31 -9.35 -1.04
CA ILE A 41 15.45 -8.96 -0.23
C ILE A 41 16.67 -8.69 -1.12
N VAL A 42 17.56 -7.80 -0.67
CA VAL A 42 18.85 -7.61 -1.35
C VAL A 42 19.69 -8.87 -1.19
N THR A 43 20.02 -9.52 -2.31
CA THR A 43 20.78 -10.77 -2.35
C THR A 43 22.20 -10.61 -2.90
N GLU A 44 22.48 -9.53 -3.64
CA GLU A 44 23.73 -9.28 -4.36
C GLU A 44 24.67 -8.34 -3.57
N PRO A 45 25.71 -8.85 -2.88
CA PRO A 45 26.66 -8.02 -2.13
C PRO A 45 27.76 -7.39 -3.01
N ASN A 46 27.89 -7.78 -4.29
CA ASN A 46 29.00 -7.34 -5.15
C ASN A 46 28.51 -6.88 -6.52
N THR A 47 28.52 -5.57 -6.74
CA THR A 47 28.06 -4.86 -7.94
C THR A 47 28.92 -5.06 -9.20
N ALA A 48 29.89 -5.99 -9.17
CA ALA A 48 30.79 -6.24 -10.30
C ALA A 48 30.12 -6.97 -11.47
N SER A 49 28.92 -7.53 -11.27
CA SER A 49 28.12 -8.15 -12.33
C SER A 49 27.31 -7.06 -13.06
N ASN A 50 27.16 -7.20 -14.38
CA ASN A 50 26.44 -6.21 -15.18
C ASN A 50 24.98 -6.65 -15.38
N PRO A 51 24.04 -5.71 -15.62
CA PRO A 51 22.61 -6.04 -15.70
C PRO A 51 22.24 -7.07 -16.76
N SER A 52 23.05 -7.22 -17.82
CA SER A 52 22.82 -8.18 -18.88
C SER A 52 23.14 -9.62 -18.44
N ASP A 53 24.09 -9.79 -17.53
CA ASP A 53 24.50 -11.10 -17.01
C ASP A 53 23.52 -11.59 -15.93
N ASP A 54 22.95 -10.67 -15.14
CA ASP A 54 22.02 -10.98 -14.03
C ASP A 54 20.54 -10.85 -14.40
N LYS A 55 20.25 -10.68 -15.70
CA LYS A 55 18.88 -10.52 -16.23
C LYS A 55 18.10 -9.38 -15.55
N THR A 56 18.79 -8.32 -15.11
CA THR A 56 18.18 -7.18 -14.41
C THR A 56 17.38 -7.57 -13.15
N ILE A 57 17.67 -8.72 -12.52
CA ILE A 57 16.90 -9.19 -11.35
C ILE A 57 17.04 -8.27 -10.13
N SER A 58 18.17 -7.57 -10.01
CA SER A 58 18.43 -6.56 -8.96
C SER A 58 17.42 -5.42 -8.95
N VAL A 59 16.70 -5.14 -10.05
CA VAL A 59 15.62 -4.12 -10.04
C VAL A 59 14.45 -4.50 -9.14
N LEU A 60 14.30 -5.79 -8.81
CA LEU A 60 13.27 -6.27 -7.91
C LEU A 60 13.69 -6.23 -6.43
N GLU A 61 14.94 -5.89 -6.11
CA GLU A 61 15.44 -5.87 -4.74
C GLU A 61 15.08 -4.56 -4.03
N ASP A 62 14.80 -4.64 -2.72
CA ASP A 62 14.51 -3.47 -1.88
C ASP A 62 15.79 -2.71 -1.50
N HIS A 63 16.21 -1.79 -2.37
CA HIS A 63 17.35 -0.92 -2.11
C HIS A 63 16.96 0.35 -1.34
N SER A 64 17.89 0.87 -0.54
CA SER A 64 17.67 2.07 0.30
C SER A 64 17.45 3.37 -0.46
N ASP A 65 17.76 3.41 -1.76
CA ASP A 65 17.49 4.53 -2.67
C ASP A 65 16.16 4.39 -3.43
N ASP A 66 15.37 3.36 -3.14
CA ASP A 66 14.09 3.15 -3.80
C ASP A 66 13.07 4.25 -3.43
N PRO A 67 12.44 4.90 -4.43
CA PRO A 67 11.51 6.01 -4.19
C PRO A 67 10.23 5.59 -3.47
N VAL A 68 9.82 4.32 -3.52
CA VAL A 68 8.57 3.84 -2.92
C VAL A 68 8.54 4.07 -1.41
N ALA A 69 9.66 3.83 -0.72
CA ALA A 69 9.76 4.07 0.72
C ALA A 69 9.74 5.57 1.05
N GLN A 70 10.39 6.39 0.22
CA GLN A 70 10.44 7.85 0.39
C GLN A 70 9.06 8.49 0.20
N GLU A 71 8.23 7.94 -0.68
CA GLU A 71 6.89 8.44 -0.98
C GLU A 71 5.84 8.13 0.09
N LEU A 72 6.16 7.29 1.09
CA LEU A 72 5.28 6.89 2.19
C LEU A 72 5.52 7.64 3.52
N THR A 73 6.49 8.57 3.56
CA THR A 73 6.82 9.38 4.76
C THR A 73 6.05 10.71 4.79
#